data_AF-A0A498I7J7-F1
#
_entry.id   AF-A0A498I7J7-F1
#
_cell.length_a   1.000
_cell.length_b   1.000
_cell.length_c   1.000
_cell.angle_alpha   90.00
_cell.angle_beta   90.00
_cell.angle_gamma   90.00
#
_symmetry.space_group_name_H-M   'P 1'
#
loop_
_entity.id
_entity.type
_entity.pdbx_description
1 polymer ?
#
loop_
_entity_poly.entity_id
_entity_poly.type
_entity_poly.pdbx_seq_one_letter_code
_entity_poly.pdbx_strand_id
1 'polypeptide(L)'
;MGEGYKAVVAMIGMQCVNYTSIHRSSKSSDITVVGNNNLIMGSCHIAHDCKIENNINFANNTLLEGHVVVEDYAHTAGAIVVHQFFHVGSFSFIGGGSVIAQDVPKYMMVAGERAVLRGLNLEGLCCNGFTATEIRSLRTTYQKIFMPADKNSRDFEEHLSAHIPVVHSIVQSIRDSFEEKQHRICKFRH
;
A
#
# COMPACT_ATOMS: atom_id res chain seq x y z
N MET A 1 41.27 -12.05 2.71
CA MET A 1 40.63 -11.33 1.59
C MET A 1 39.46 -12.21 1.14
N GLY A 2 38.19 -11.81 1.13
CA GLY A 2 37.63 -10.48 1.22
C GLY A 2 36.29 -10.44 2.00
N GLU A 3 36.10 -9.27 2.59
CA GLU A 3 34.84 -8.56 2.82
C GLU A 3 33.70 -9.32 3.52
N GLY A 4 33.60 -9.03 4.83
CA GLY A 4 32.41 -9.34 5.63
C GLY A 4 31.15 -8.77 4.98
N TYR A 5 30.17 -9.64 4.79
CA TYR A 5 28.86 -9.34 4.25
C TYR A 5 28.22 -8.16 5.01
N LYS A 6 28.13 -6.99 4.36
CA LYS A 6 27.36 -5.87 4.89
C LYS A 6 25.88 -6.24 4.83
N ALA A 7 25.25 -6.39 5.99
CA ALA A 7 23.80 -6.30 6.10
C ALA A 7 23.41 -4.87 5.72
N VAL A 8 22.73 -4.66 4.59
CA VAL A 8 22.29 -3.33 4.18
C VAL A 8 20.80 -3.22 4.46
N VAL A 9 20.46 -2.79 5.69
CA VAL A 9 19.22 -2.03 5.84
C VAL A 9 19.60 -0.62 5.40
N ALA A 10 19.22 -0.23 4.19
CA ALA A 10 19.34 1.16 3.79
C ALA A 10 18.26 1.92 4.56
N MET A 11 18.66 2.66 5.59
CA MET A 11 17.78 3.52 6.38
C MET A 11 18.24 4.95 6.18
N ILE A 12 17.39 5.79 5.58
CA ILE A 12 17.67 7.21 5.42
C ILE A 12 16.49 7.98 6.01
N GLY A 13 16.73 8.83 7.02
CA GLY A 13 15.71 9.75 7.55
C GLY A 13 14.53 9.11 8.29
N MET A 14 14.76 8.08 9.12
CA MET A 14 13.71 7.38 9.87
C MET A 14 13.63 7.83 11.34
N GLN A 15 12.41 8.07 11.84
CA GLN A 15 12.15 8.18 13.27
C GLN A 15 11.53 6.86 13.76
N CYS A 16 12.36 5.97 14.30
CA CYS A 16 11.92 4.74 14.96
C CYS A 16 11.62 5.02 16.44
N VAL A 17 10.42 4.69 16.88
CA VAL A 17 10.04 4.74 18.30
C VAL A 17 10.17 3.32 18.90
N ASN A 18 10.59 3.24 20.15
CA ASN A 18 10.82 2.06 21.00
C ASN A 18 10.26 0.69 20.51
N TYR A 19 11.09 -0.35 20.60
CA TYR A 19 10.76 -1.77 20.37
C TYR A 19 10.40 -2.19 18.94
N THR A 20 10.69 -1.36 17.94
CA THR A 20 10.55 -1.72 16.52
C THR A 20 11.66 -2.67 16.05
N SER A 21 11.29 -3.69 15.28
CA SER A 21 12.21 -4.67 14.69
C SER A 21 12.18 -4.60 13.16
N ILE A 22 13.35 -4.41 12.54
CA ILE A 22 13.52 -4.42 11.09
C ILE A 22 14.52 -5.51 10.74
N HIS A 23 14.08 -6.47 9.92
CA HIS A 23 14.86 -7.66 9.60
C HIS A 23 15.61 -7.48 8.29
N ARG A 24 16.85 -7.98 8.24
CA ARG A 24 17.63 -8.10 7.00
C ARG A 24 16.96 -9.05 6.00
N SER A 25 17.46 -9.03 4.77
CA SER A 25 17.02 -9.94 3.72
C SER A 25 17.26 -11.41 4.05
N SER A 26 16.44 -12.27 3.45
CA SER A 26 16.55 -13.73 3.60
C SER A 26 17.72 -14.30 2.79
N LYS A 27 18.08 -13.64 1.67
CA LYS A 27 19.14 -14.03 0.75
C LYS A 27 20.10 -12.88 0.50
N SER A 28 21.34 -13.20 0.12
CA SER A 28 22.35 -12.20 -0.24
C SER A 28 22.05 -11.43 -1.53
N SER A 29 21.19 -11.98 -2.40
CA SER A 29 20.73 -11.34 -3.64
C SER A 29 19.58 -10.36 -3.43
N ASP A 30 18.93 -10.40 -2.26
CA ASP A 30 17.78 -9.58 -1.91
C ASP A 30 18.14 -8.56 -0.83
N ILE A 31 17.27 -7.58 -0.64
CA ILE A 31 17.46 -6.48 0.31
C ILE A 31 16.12 -6.06 0.91
N THR A 32 16.09 -5.85 2.23
CA THR A 32 15.03 -5.11 2.90
C THR A 32 15.35 -3.62 2.78
N VAL A 33 14.45 -2.83 2.19
CA VAL A 33 14.66 -1.41 1.92
C VAL A 33 13.62 -0.57 2.66
N VAL A 34 14.07 0.50 3.29
CA VAL A 34 13.21 1.53 3.87
C VAL A 34 13.62 2.89 3.34
N GLY A 35 12.70 3.55 2.65
CA GLY A 35 12.89 4.88 2.07
C GLY A 35 12.90 5.98 3.13
N ASN A 36 12.65 7.21 2.65
CA ASN A 36 12.85 8.44 3.40
C ASN A 36 11.58 8.93 4.09
N ASN A 37 11.76 9.72 5.15
CA ASN A 37 10.69 10.46 5.82
C ASN A 37 9.56 9.57 6.35
N ASN A 38 9.90 8.33 6.72
CA ASN A 38 8.95 7.39 7.29
C ASN A 38 8.87 7.57 8.80
N LEU A 39 7.64 7.66 9.32
CA LEU A 39 7.37 7.57 10.74
C LEU A 39 7.03 6.12 11.09
N ILE A 40 7.90 5.46 11.84
CA ILE A 40 7.68 4.09 12.31
C ILE A 40 7.52 4.12 13.82
N MET A 41 6.26 4.04 14.26
CA MET A 41 5.92 4.10 15.68
C MET A 41 6.30 2.80 16.41
N GLY A 42 5.94 2.68 17.69
CA GLY A 42 6.46 1.66 18.58
C GLY A 42 5.96 0.24 18.26
N SER A 43 6.81 -0.74 18.54
CA SER A 43 6.49 -2.17 18.39
C SER A 43 6.08 -2.58 16.97
N CYS A 44 6.55 -1.86 15.95
CA CYS A 44 6.35 -2.26 14.56
C CYS A 44 7.32 -3.38 14.16
N HIS A 45 6.90 -4.22 13.22
CA HIS A 45 7.71 -5.30 12.69
C HIS A 45 7.78 -5.20 11.17
N ILE A 46 8.99 -5.12 10.62
CA ILE A 46 9.26 -5.22 9.19
C ILE A 46 10.11 -6.47 8.96
N ALA A 47 9.51 -7.49 8.36
CA ALA A 47 10.18 -8.74 8.07
C ALA A 47 11.20 -8.63 6.92
N HIS A 48 11.77 -9.77 6.55
CA HIS A 48 12.77 -9.85 5.50
C HIS A 48 12.22 -9.44 4.12
N ASP A 49 13.09 -8.84 3.30
CA ASP A 49 12.85 -8.56 1.88
C ASP A 49 11.68 -7.60 1.60
N CYS A 50 11.22 -6.86 2.63
CA CYS A 50 10.21 -5.82 2.46
C CYS A 50 10.78 -4.61 1.70
N LYS A 51 9.93 -3.93 0.93
CA LYS A 51 10.26 -2.69 0.22
C LYS A 51 9.31 -1.59 0.67
N ILE A 52 9.81 -0.70 1.51
CA ILE A 52 9.06 0.40 2.07
C ILE A 52 9.55 1.68 1.40
N GLU A 53 8.65 2.40 0.74
CA GLU A 53 8.96 3.64 0.02
C GLU A 53 9.03 4.84 0.99
N ASN A 54 8.50 6.02 0.64
CA ASN A 54 8.75 7.27 1.35
C ASN A 54 7.46 7.89 1.94
N ASN A 55 7.64 8.71 2.98
CA ASN A 55 6.55 9.47 3.63
C ASN A 55 5.41 8.59 4.19
N ILE A 56 5.75 7.38 4.62
CA ILE A 56 4.81 6.40 5.17
C ILE A 56 4.68 6.57 6.68
N ASN A 57 3.47 6.40 7.19
CA ASN A 57 3.22 6.38 8.63
C ASN A 57 2.74 4.99 9.07
N PHE A 58 3.58 4.33 9.85
CA PHE A 58 3.24 3.10 10.55
C PHE A 58 2.89 3.39 12.00
N ALA A 59 1.60 3.31 12.32
CA ALA A 59 1.16 3.37 13.71
C ALA A 59 1.58 2.12 14.49
N ASN A 60 1.51 2.23 15.82
CA ASN A 60 1.99 1.21 16.76
C ASN A 60 1.52 -0.19 16.38
N ASN A 61 2.40 -1.18 16.53
CA ASN A 61 2.09 -2.59 16.26
C ASN A 61 1.65 -2.87 14.81
N THR A 62 2.18 -2.13 13.84
CA THR A 62 2.10 -2.50 12.43
C THR A 62 3.06 -3.65 12.15
N LEU A 63 2.55 -4.79 11.69
CA LEU A 63 3.33 -6.00 11.42
C LEU A 63 3.30 -6.30 9.92
N LEU A 64 4.46 -6.24 9.27
CA LEU A 64 4.64 -6.60 7.86
C LEU A 64 5.43 -7.91 7.79
N GLU A 65 4.83 -8.92 7.17
CA GLU A 65 5.51 -10.19 6.87
C GLU A 65 6.44 -10.06 5.65
N GLY A 66 7.12 -11.15 5.29
CA GLY A 66 8.17 -11.14 4.29
C GLY A 66 7.69 -10.64 2.92
N HIS A 67 8.56 -9.94 2.20
CA HIS A 67 8.32 -9.46 0.83
C HIS A 67 7.15 -8.48 0.66
N VAL A 68 6.65 -7.86 1.74
CA VAL A 68 5.62 -6.83 1.64
C VAL A 68 6.19 -5.58 0.97
N VAL A 69 5.41 -4.99 0.06
CA VAL A 69 5.72 -3.70 -0.58
C VAL A 69 4.75 -2.65 -0.08
N VAL A 70 5.27 -1.50 0.37
CA VAL A 70 4.46 -0.36 0.79
C VAL A 70 4.92 0.88 0.04
N GLU A 71 4.03 1.45 -0.76
CA GLU A 71 4.32 2.61 -1.59
C GLU A 71 4.14 3.95 -0.84
N ASP A 72 4.55 5.04 -1.51
CA ASP A 72 4.62 6.37 -0.90
C ASP A 72 3.30 6.83 -0.25
N TYR A 73 3.40 7.54 0.87
CA TYR A 73 2.27 8.15 1.57
C TYR A 73 1.19 7.17 2.06
N ALA A 74 1.46 5.87 2.12
CA ALA A 74 0.57 4.91 2.77
C ALA A 74 0.50 5.16 4.29
N HIS A 75 -0.65 4.87 4.88
CA HIS A 75 -0.90 5.06 6.30
C HIS A 75 -1.52 3.81 6.92
N THR A 76 -0.97 3.37 8.05
CA THR A 76 -1.59 2.33 8.87
C THR A 76 -2.04 2.91 10.20
N ALA A 77 -3.24 2.53 10.62
CA ALA A 77 -3.64 2.66 12.01
C ALA A 77 -3.00 1.54 12.85
N GLY A 78 -3.23 1.55 14.17
CA GLY A 78 -2.54 0.64 15.09
C GLY A 78 -2.98 -0.82 14.96
N ALA A 79 -2.07 -1.73 15.32
CA ALA A 79 -2.30 -3.16 15.41
C ALA A 79 -2.78 -3.81 14.11
N ILE A 80 -2.13 -3.51 12.99
CA ILE A 80 -2.45 -4.13 11.68
C ILE A 80 -1.45 -5.22 11.35
N VAL A 81 -1.86 -6.16 10.50
CA VAL A 81 -1.00 -7.21 9.97
C VAL A 81 -1.11 -7.23 8.45
N VAL A 82 0.03 -7.18 7.74
CA VAL A 82 0.11 -7.44 6.31
C VAL A 82 0.81 -8.77 6.10
N HIS A 83 0.08 -9.74 5.56
CA HIS A 83 0.60 -11.05 5.25
C HIS A 83 1.64 -10.97 4.12
N GLN A 84 2.52 -11.97 4.02
CA GLN A 84 3.65 -11.96 3.09
C GLN A 84 3.22 -11.76 1.63
N PHE A 85 4.09 -11.08 0.88
CA PHE A 85 4.00 -10.79 -0.55
C PHE A 85 2.93 -9.78 -1.00
N PHE A 86 2.06 -9.28 -0.12
CA PHE A 86 1.04 -8.32 -0.53
C PHE A 86 1.58 -6.89 -0.67
N HIS A 87 0.93 -6.13 -1.54
CA HIS A 87 1.28 -4.75 -1.86
C HIS A 87 0.27 -3.76 -1.25
N VAL A 88 0.79 -2.67 -0.68
CA VAL A 88 0.02 -1.55 -0.13
C VAL A 88 0.30 -0.31 -0.96
N GLY A 89 -0.67 0.11 -1.76
CA GLY A 89 -0.52 1.18 -2.73
C GLY A 89 -0.44 2.59 -2.13
N SER A 90 0.06 3.53 -2.92
CA SER A 90 0.30 4.91 -2.49
C SER A 90 -0.96 5.59 -1.99
N PHE A 91 -0.83 6.44 -0.97
CA PHE A 91 -1.94 7.15 -0.33
C PHE A 91 -3.08 6.26 0.18
N SER A 92 -2.84 4.95 0.36
CA SER A 92 -3.82 4.06 0.96
C SER A 92 -3.92 4.28 2.48
N PHE A 93 -5.06 3.88 3.04
CA PHE A 93 -5.27 3.86 4.49
C PHE A 93 -5.72 2.48 4.96
N ILE A 94 -5.02 1.94 5.95
CA ILE A 94 -5.36 0.67 6.60
C ILE A 94 -5.92 0.96 7.99
N GLY A 95 -7.19 0.61 8.20
CA GLY A 95 -7.88 0.77 9.49
C GLY A 95 -7.30 -0.12 10.59
N GLY A 96 -7.45 0.28 11.86
CA GLY A 96 -6.81 -0.40 12.98
C GLY A 96 -7.32 -1.83 13.18
N GLY A 97 -6.46 -2.72 13.65
CA GLY A 97 -6.83 -4.13 13.88
C GLY A 97 -7.02 -4.95 12.60
N SER A 98 -6.65 -4.43 11.42
CA SER A 98 -6.94 -5.08 10.15
C SER A 98 -5.88 -6.11 9.76
N VAL A 99 -6.32 -7.25 9.21
CA VAL A 99 -5.42 -8.24 8.57
C VAL A 99 -5.56 -8.16 7.06
N ILE A 100 -4.49 -7.71 6.41
CA ILE A 100 -4.35 -7.63 4.96
C ILE A 100 -3.82 -8.96 4.45
N ALA A 101 -4.63 -9.61 3.61
CA ALA A 101 -4.29 -10.90 2.98
C ALA A 101 -4.55 -10.87 1.47
N GLN A 102 -4.52 -9.66 0.88
CA GLN A 102 -4.82 -9.29 -0.50
C GLN A 102 -4.22 -7.90 -0.74
N ASP A 103 -3.92 -7.53 -1.98
CA ASP A 103 -3.36 -6.22 -2.29
C ASP A 103 -4.35 -5.09 -1.99
N VAL A 104 -3.80 -3.94 -1.58
CA VAL A 104 -4.51 -2.69 -1.35
C VAL A 104 -4.14 -1.73 -2.49
N PRO A 105 -5.04 -1.43 -3.43
CA PRO A 105 -4.72 -0.53 -4.54
C PRO A 105 -4.43 0.90 -4.09
N LYS A 106 -3.76 1.68 -4.96
CA LYS A 106 -3.52 3.12 -4.73
C LYS A 106 -4.80 3.86 -4.37
N TYR A 107 -4.68 4.81 -3.44
CA TYR A 107 -5.73 5.72 -2.99
C TYR A 107 -6.88 5.08 -2.21
N MET A 108 -6.81 3.78 -1.93
CA MET A 108 -7.90 3.03 -1.31
C MET A 108 -7.84 3.02 0.22
N MET A 109 -8.98 2.77 0.83
CA MET A 109 -9.10 2.48 2.25
C MET A 109 -9.56 1.03 2.46
N VAL A 110 -8.94 0.32 3.39
CA VAL A 110 -9.31 -1.03 3.81
C VAL A 110 -9.45 -1.13 5.32
N ALA A 111 -10.37 -1.97 5.82
CA ALA A 111 -10.52 -2.19 7.25
C ALA A 111 -11.19 -3.53 7.60
N GLY A 112 -10.93 -4.03 8.81
CA GLY A 112 -11.61 -5.16 9.46
C GLY A 112 -10.70 -6.38 9.69
N GLU A 113 -11.15 -7.31 10.54
CA GLU A 113 -10.41 -8.51 10.94
C GLU A 113 -9.80 -9.23 9.73
N ARG A 114 -10.63 -9.58 8.74
CA ARG A 114 -10.16 -9.84 7.38
C ARG A 114 -10.47 -8.62 6.54
N ALA A 115 -9.45 -7.86 6.17
CA ALA A 115 -9.63 -6.53 5.59
C ALA A 115 -10.41 -6.58 4.28
N VAL A 116 -11.40 -5.69 4.20
CA VAL A 116 -12.22 -5.46 3.00
C VAL A 116 -12.05 -4.02 2.53
N LEU A 117 -12.26 -3.80 1.23
CA LEU A 117 -12.24 -2.47 0.63
C LEU A 117 -13.41 -1.64 1.17
N ARG A 118 -13.11 -0.42 1.65
CA ARG A 118 -14.07 0.52 2.25
C ARG A 118 -14.28 1.80 1.44
N GLY A 119 -13.61 1.94 0.30
CA GLY A 119 -13.71 3.12 -0.56
C GLY A 119 -12.36 3.77 -0.82
N LEU A 120 -12.40 5.03 -1.24
CA LEU A 120 -11.21 5.88 -1.40
C LEU A 120 -10.82 6.52 -0.07
N ASN A 121 -9.52 6.72 0.15
CA ASN A 121 -8.96 7.52 1.24
C ASN A 121 -9.13 9.02 0.95
N LEU A 122 -10.37 9.51 0.94
CA LEU A 122 -10.67 10.90 0.55
C LEU A 122 -9.99 11.93 1.46
N GLU A 123 -9.88 11.66 2.76
CA GLU A 123 -9.20 12.54 3.71
C GLU A 123 -7.71 12.64 3.38
N GLY A 124 -7.01 11.51 3.23
CA GLY A 124 -5.60 11.50 2.87
C GLY A 124 -5.32 12.20 1.54
N LEU A 125 -6.18 12.00 0.53
CA LEU A 125 -6.05 12.69 -0.76
C LEU A 125 -6.20 14.22 -0.61
N CYS A 126 -7.22 14.69 0.12
CA CYS A 126 -7.42 16.10 0.39
C CYS A 126 -6.24 16.73 1.15
N CYS A 127 -5.76 16.06 2.20
CA CYS A 127 -4.63 16.53 3.01
C CYS A 127 -3.32 16.61 2.22
N ASN A 128 -3.16 15.79 1.18
CA ASN A 128 -1.98 15.79 0.30
C ASN A 128 -2.17 16.65 -0.97
N GLY A 129 -3.19 17.52 -1.00
CA GLY A 129 -3.32 18.54 -2.04
C GLY A 129 -3.92 18.07 -3.37
N PHE A 130 -4.57 16.90 -3.41
CA PHE A 130 -5.29 16.47 -4.60
C PHE A 130 -6.45 17.43 -4.89
N THR A 131 -6.59 17.83 -6.14
CA THR A 131 -7.61 18.79 -6.57
C THR A 131 -9.01 18.19 -6.49
N ALA A 132 -10.03 19.03 -6.34
CA ALA A 132 -11.43 18.59 -6.37
C ALA A 132 -11.79 17.86 -7.69
N THR A 133 -11.16 18.25 -8.80
CA THR A 133 -11.29 17.59 -10.11
C THR A 133 -10.70 16.19 -10.11
N GLU A 134 -9.51 16.00 -9.55
CA GLU A 134 -8.87 14.67 -9.43
C GLU A 134 -9.68 13.76 -8.52
N ILE A 135 -10.11 14.25 -7.37
CA ILE A 135 -10.93 13.49 -6.42
C ILE A 135 -12.26 13.09 -7.06
N ARG A 136 -12.92 14.00 -7.80
CA ARG A 136 -14.14 13.67 -8.54
C ARG A 136 -13.90 12.57 -9.57
N SER A 137 -12.81 12.66 -10.32
CA SER A 137 -12.44 11.64 -11.32
C SER A 137 -12.15 10.28 -10.67
N LEU A 138 -11.42 10.26 -9.55
CA LEU A 138 -11.18 9.03 -8.78
C LEU A 138 -12.48 8.41 -8.28
N ARG A 139 -13.43 9.21 -7.76
CA ARG A 139 -14.74 8.71 -7.32
C ARG A 139 -15.53 8.08 -8.47
N THR A 140 -15.54 8.73 -9.63
CA THR A 140 -16.20 8.19 -10.82
C THR A 140 -15.56 6.88 -11.27
N THR A 141 -14.23 6.80 -11.28
CA THR A 141 -13.49 5.58 -11.63
C THR A 141 -13.77 4.46 -10.63
N TYR A 142 -13.69 4.74 -9.33
CA TYR A 142 -14.01 3.78 -8.26
C TYR A 142 -15.41 3.19 -8.42
N GLN A 143 -16.42 4.04 -8.64
CA GLN A 143 -17.80 3.60 -8.83
C GLN A 143 -17.94 2.69 -10.04
N LYS A 144 -17.26 3.00 -11.15
CA LYS A 144 -17.31 2.15 -12.35
C LYS A 144 -16.68 0.78 -12.14
N ILE A 145 -15.56 0.71 -11.42
CA ILE A 145 -14.82 -0.53 -11.20
C ILE A 145 -15.53 -1.42 -10.16
N PHE A 146 -15.92 -0.85 -9.01
CA PHE A 146 -16.39 -1.63 -7.86
C PHE A 146 -17.91 -1.64 -7.69
N MET A 147 -18.62 -0.73 -8.36
CA MET A 147 -20.09 -0.61 -8.31
C MET A 147 -20.71 -0.48 -9.72
N PRO A 148 -20.35 -1.34 -10.70
CA PRO A 148 -20.88 -1.23 -12.05
C PRO A 148 -22.40 -1.48 -12.05
N ALA A 149 -23.15 -0.56 -12.68
CA ALA A 149 -24.57 -0.76 -12.94
C ALA A 149 -24.80 -1.90 -13.97
N ASP A 150 -23.90 -2.03 -14.94
CA ASP A 150 -23.91 -3.05 -15.99
C ASP A 150 -22.57 -3.81 -16.06
N LYS A 151 -22.64 -5.15 -16.10
CA LYS A 151 -21.47 -6.05 -16.08
C LYS A 151 -20.59 -6.02 -17.35
N ASN A 152 -20.99 -5.28 -18.38
CA ASN A 152 -20.34 -5.27 -19.70
C ASN A 152 -19.51 -4.01 -20.00
N SER A 153 -19.26 -3.13 -19.02
CA SER A 153 -18.65 -1.80 -19.23
C SER A 153 -17.12 -1.78 -19.39
N ARG A 154 -16.52 -2.78 -20.06
CA ARG A 154 -15.06 -2.87 -20.27
C ARG A 154 -14.49 -1.78 -21.18
N ASP A 155 -15.27 -1.26 -22.13
CA ASP A 155 -14.81 -0.29 -23.15
C ASP A 155 -14.51 1.13 -22.62
N PHE A 156 -14.98 1.47 -21.41
CA PHE A 156 -14.89 2.85 -20.92
C PHE A 156 -13.62 3.16 -20.11
N GLU A 157 -12.93 2.12 -19.62
CA GLU A 157 -11.71 2.27 -18.80
C GLU A 157 -10.54 2.84 -19.61
N GLU A 158 -10.42 2.47 -20.88
CA GLU A 158 -9.36 2.97 -21.78
C GLU A 158 -9.51 4.46 -22.09
N HIS A 159 -10.74 4.94 -22.31
CA HIS A 159 -10.96 6.34 -22.70
C HIS A 159 -10.74 7.34 -21.54
N LEU A 160 -11.04 6.95 -20.29
CA LEU A 160 -10.85 7.83 -19.12
C LEU A 160 -9.40 7.87 -18.64
N SER A 161 -8.70 6.74 -18.71
CA SER A 161 -7.32 6.64 -18.22
C SER A 161 -6.32 7.45 -19.06
N ALA A 162 -6.64 7.75 -20.31
CA ALA A 162 -5.74 8.46 -21.22
C ALA A 162 -5.49 9.94 -20.88
N HIS A 163 -6.36 10.61 -20.11
CA HIS A 163 -6.32 12.08 -19.97
C HIS A 163 -6.05 12.59 -18.54
N ILE A 164 -6.18 11.74 -17.50
CA ILE A 164 -6.01 12.15 -16.11
C ILE A 164 -5.00 11.23 -15.43
N PRO A 165 -3.80 11.73 -15.06
CA PRO A 165 -2.74 10.89 -14.49
C PRO A 165 -3.17 10.05 -13.28
N VAL A 166 -3.92 10.64 -12.34
CA VAL A 166 -4.39 9.91 -11.14
C VAL A 166 -5.34 8.75 -11.48
N VAL A 167 -6.11 8.87 -12.57
CA VAL A 167 -7.00 7.82 -13.05
C VAL A 167 -6.19 6.71 -13.72
N HIS A 168 -5.14 7.07 -14.46
CA HIS A 168 -4.21 6.08 -14.99
C HIS A 168 -3.54 5.29 -13.86
N SER A 169 -3.03 5.99 -12.83
CA SER A 169 -2.35 5.36 -11.70
C SER A 169 -3.22 4.38 -10.92
N ILE A 170 -4.49 4.71 -10.65
CA ILE A 170 -5.41 3.78 -9.94
C ILE A 170 -5.73 2.55 -10.80
N VAL A 171 -5.96 2.74 -12.11
CA VAL A 171 -6.27 1.63 -13.02
C VAL A 171 -5.06 0.71 -13.17
N GLN A 172 -3.86 1.27 -13.33
CA GLN A 172 -2.63 0.50 -13.43
C GLN A 172 -2.36 -0.29 -12.15
N SER A 173 -2.47 0.35 -10.98
CA SER A 173 -2.32 -0.33 -9.69
C SER A 173 -3.29 -1.50 -9.53
N ILE A 174 -4.52 -1.39 -10.02
CA ILE A 174 -5.48 -2.49 -9.98
C ILE A 174 -5.07 -3.60 -10.96
N ARG A 175 -4.60 -3.27 -12.17
CA ARG A 175 -4.13 -4.25 -13.17
C ARG A 175 -2.90 -5.01 -12.69
N ASP A 176 -1.93 -4.33 -12.09
CA ASP A 176 -0.70 -4.93 -11.57
C ASP A 176 -1.04 -6.04 -10.55
N SER A 177 -2.00 -5.78 -9.66
CA SER A 177 -2.52 -6.77 -8.72
C SER A 177 -3.19 -8.00 -9.37
N PHE A 178 -3.59 -7.95 -10.63
CA PHE A 178 -4.14 -9.11 -11.37
C PHE A 178 -3.10 -9.81 -12.24
N GLU A 179 -2.12 -9.09 -12.78
CA GLU A 179 -1.11 -9.62 -13.70
C GLU A 179 -0.02 -10.43 -12.98
N GLU A 180 0.37 -10.06 -11.76
CA GLU A 180 1.44 -10.72 -11.03
C GLU A 180 1.09 -12.15 -10.54
N LYS A 181 -0.09 -12.69 -10.88
CA LYS A 181 -0.57 -14.06 -10.61
C LYS A 181 -0.57 -14.53 -9.15
N GLN A 182 -0.08 -13.73 -8.20
CA GLN A 182 0.02 -14.15 -6.80
C GLN A 182 -1.13 -13.63 -5.93
N HIS A 183 -1.66 -12.43 -6.17
CA HIS A 183 -2.59 -11.79 -5.22
C HIS A 183 -3.90 -11.35 -5.87
N ARG A 184 -4.95 -11.25 -5.06
CA ARG A 184 -6.22 -10.63 -5.45
C ARG A 184 -6.29 -9.29 -4.73
N ILE A 185 -7.04 -8.33 -5.26
CA ILE A 185 -7.34 -7.09 -4.54
C ILE A 185 -8.29 -7.37 -3.36
N CYS A 186 -8.17 -6.63 -2.25
CA CYS A 186 -9.09 -6.74 -1.12
C CYS A 186 -10.55 -6.72 -1.59
N LYS A 187 -11.34 -7.72 -1.17
CA LYS A 187 -12.73 -7.85 -1.62
C LYS A 187 -13.54 -6.62 -1.23
N PHE A 188 -14.27 -6.08 -2.19
CA PHE A 188 -15.33 -5.11 -1.93
C PHE A 188 -16.54 -5.85 -1.35
N ARG A 189 -17.08 -5.36 -0.24
CA ARG A 189 -18.30 -5.90 0.38
C ARG A 189 -19.26 -4.74 0.63
N HIS A 190 -20.46 -4.85 0.05
CA HIS A 190 -21.58 -3.93 0.27
C HIS A 190 -21.90 -3.79 1.76
#